data_AF-A0A7W3LMW4-F1
#
_entry.id   AF-A0A7W3LMW4-F1
#
_cell.length_a   1.000
_cell.length_b   1.000
_cell.length_c   1.000
_cell.angle_alpha   90.00
_cell.angle_beta   90.00
_cell.angle_gamma   90.00
#
_symmetry.space_group_name_H-M   'P 1'
#
loop_
_entity.id
_entity.type
_entity.pdbx_description
1 polymer ?
#
loop_
_entity_poly.entity_id
_entity_poly.type
_entity_poly.pdbx_seq_one_letter_code
_entity_poly.pdbx_strand_id
1 'polypeptide(L)' 'MTADPGLACGIVIRRGTPILNVVQVGAARRMVEVGCDHLDGCWRYVWADSGEVIAPVGDVAGVVRVLARELAAGRGRR' A
#
# COMPACT_ATOMS: atom_id res chain seq x y z
N MET A 1 11.81 -10.63 -6.58
CA MET A 1 10.44 -10.25 -6.18
C MET A 1 9.64 -11.52 -6.07
N THR A 2 9.44 -12.05 -4.86
CA THR A 2 8.56 -13.19 -4.62
C THR A 2 7.17 -12.64 -4.33
N ALA A 3 6.20 -12.97 -5.17
CA ALA A 3 4.80 -12.66 -4.90
C ALA A 3 4.36 -13.42 -3.64
N ASP A 4 3.77 -12.71 -2.68
CA ASP A 4 3.13 -13.35 -1.53
C ASP A 4 1.81 -13.97 -2.00
N PRO A 5 1.63 -15.30 -1.92
CA PRO A 5 0.43 -15.97 -2.44
C PRO A 5 -0.87 -15.55 -1.71
N GLY A 6 -0.77 -14.89 -0.56
CA GLY A 6 -1.92 -14.34 0.18
C GLY A 6 -2.33 -12.92 -0.20
N LEU A 7 -1.59 -12.24 -1.07
CA LEU A 7 -1.83 -10.85 -1.46
C LEU A 7 -2.06 -10.71 -2.97
N ALA A 8 -3.10 -10.00 -3.35
CA ALA A 8 -3.27 -9.51 -4.72
C ALA A 8 -3.03 -8.00 -4.75
N CYS A 9 -2.31 -7.53 -5.77
CA CYS A 9 -1.96 -6.13 -5.94
C CYS A 9 -2.25 -5.65 -7.37
N GLY A 10 -2.63 -4.38 -7.51
CA GLY A 10 -2.82 -3.75 -8.81
C GLY A 10 -2.83 -2.22 -8.71
N ILE A 11 -2.56 -1.54 -9.81
CA ILE A 11 -2.68 -0.08 -9.88
C ILE A 11 -4.13 0.30 -10.21
N VAL A 12 -4.70 1.25 -9.46
CA VAL A 12 -6.02 1.84 -9.74
C VAL A 12 -5.91 3.37 -9.76
N ILE A 13 -6.82 4.03 -10.46
CA ILE A 13 -6.86 5.50 -10.51
C ILE A 13 -7.90 5.99 -9.50
N ARG A 14 -7.48 6.80 -8.52
CA ARG A 14 -8.37 7.43 -7.54
C ARG A 14 -8.21 8.94 -7.57
N ARG A 15 -9.30 9.65 -7.88
CA ARG A 15 -9.32 11.12 -8.02
C ARG A 15 -8.22 11.66 -8.97
N GLY A 16 -7.90 10.90 -10.02
CA GLY A 16 -6.85 11.26 -11.00
C GLY A 16 -5.43 10.81 -10.62
N THR A 17 -5.23 10.29 -9.40
CA THR A 17 -3.91 9.82 -8.93
C THR A 17 -3.80 8.30 -9.07
N PRO A 18 -2.75 7.77 -9.72
CA PRO A 18 -2.49 6.33 -9.70
C PRO A 18 -2.03 5.90 -8.30
N ILE A 19 -2.70 4.91 -7.74
CA ILE A 19 -2.39 4.35 -6.42
C ILE A 19 -2.20 2.83 -6.54
N LEU A 20 -1.35 2.26 -5.69
CA LEU A 20 -1.21 0.82 -5.54
C LEU A 20 -2.28 0.32 -4.58
N ASN A 21 -3.19 -0.49 -5.10
CA ASN A 21 -4.22 -1.17 -4.32
C ASN A 21 -3.73 -2.56 -3.94
N VAL A 22 -3.74 -2.88 -2.63
CA VAL A 22 -3.32 -4.19 -2.11
C VAL A 22 -4.46 -4.80 -1.30
N VAL A 23 -4.83 -6.03 -1.65
CA VAL A 23 -5.90 -6.78 -1.00
C VAL A 23 -5.39 -8.14 -0.53
N GLN A 24 -5.91 -8.60 0.61
CA GLN A 24 -5.66 -9.96 1.09
C GLN A 24 -6.66 -10.94 0.45
N VAL A 25 -6.15 -11.99 -0.18
CA VAL A 25 -6.95 -13.02 -0.85
C VAL A 25 -7.69 -13.86 0.20
N GLY A 26 -9.00 -14.08 0.02
CA GLY A 26 -9.82 -14.90 0.93
C GLY A 26 -10.34 -14.19 2.19
N ALA A 27 -9.87 -12.98 2.48
CA ALA A 27 -10.43 -12.15 3.55
C ALA A 27 -11.49 -11.20 2.96
N ALA A 28 -12.73 -11.28 3.42
CA ALA A 28 -13.78 -10.38 2.97
C ALA A 28 -13.36 -8.90 3.16
N ARG A 29 -13.19 -8.17 2.05
CA ARG A 29 -13.12 -6.70 1.95
C ARG A 29 -11.99 -5.96 2.70
N ARG A 30 -10.86 -6.61 3.03
CA ARG A 30 -9.70 -5.90 3.61
C ARG A 30 -8.75 -5.43 2.53
N MET A 31 -8.58 -4.11 2.46
CA MET A 31 -7.84 -3.42 1.41
C MET A 31 -7.06 -2.28 2.03
N VAL A 32 -5.87 -2.03 1.50
CA VAL A 32 -5.07 -0.83 1.80
C VAL A 32 -4.70 -0.15 0.49
N GLU A 33 -4.82 1.17 0.47
CA GLU A 33 -4.44 2.00 -0.66
C GLU A 33 -3.15 2.77 -0.35
N VAL A 34 -2.17 2.64 -1.26
CA VAL A 34 -0.85 3.24 -1.10
C VAL A 34 -0.59 4.18 -2.26
N GLY A 35 -0.29 5.44 -1.93
CA GLY A 35 0.20 6.46 -2.86
C GLY A 35 1.72 6.47 -2.94
N CYS A 36 2.22 7.29 -3.86
CA CYS A 36 3.64 7.56 -4.03
C CYS A 36 3.83 9.06 -4.24
N ASP A 37 4.41 9.73 -3.25
CA ASP A 37 4.59 11.17 -3.25
C ASP A 37 6.07 11.54 -3.26
N HIS A 38 6.40 12.62 -3.95
CA HIS A 38 7.74 13.18 -3.96
C HIS A 38 7.89 14.23 -2.85
N LEU A 39 8.50 13.84 -1.74
CA LEU A 39 8.63 14.63 -0.51
C LEU A 39 10.10 14.81 -0.15
N ASP A 40 10.51 16.03 0.19
CA ASP A 40 11.88 16.38 0.58
C ASP A 40 12.97 15.91 -0.42
N GLY A 41 12.65 15.92 -1.72
CA GLY A 41 13.58 15.47 -2.77
C GLY A 41 13.70 13.95 -2.91
N CYS A 42 12.80 13.17 -2.31
CA CYS A 42 12.78 11.72 -2.39
C CYS A 42 11.37 11.19 -2.66
N TRP A 43 11.27 10.12 -3.44
CA TRP A 43 10.01 9.39 -3.59
C TRP A 43 9.73 8.54 -2.36
N ARG A 44 8.53 8.70 -1.78
CA ARG A 44 8.06 7.97 -0.61
C ARG A 44 6.72 7.31 -0.88
N TYR A 45 6.56 6.10 -0.35
CA TYR A 45 5.26 5.48 -0.21
C TYR A 45 4.48 6.20 0.90
N VAL A 46 3.23 6.51 0.63
CA VAL A 46 2.33 7.19 1.57
C VAL A 46 1.00 6.45 1.64
N TRP A 47 0.29 6.58 2.75
CA TRP A 47 -1.10 6.13 2.83
C TRP A 47 -1.99 7.03 1.95
N ALA A 48 -2.76 6.44 1.04
CA ALA A 48 -3.55 7.23 0.09
C ALA A 48 -4.67 8.06 0.77
N ASP A 49 -5.14 7.63 1.95
CA ASP A 49 -6.20 8.30 2.69
C ASP A 49 -5.75 9.58 3.42
N SER A 50 -4.49 9.64 3.84
CA SER A 50 -3.97 10.62 4.81
C SER A 50 -2.70 11.32 4.34
N GLY A 51 -1.99 10.76 3.36
CA GLY A 51 -0.67 11.23 2.93
C GLY A 51 0.43 10.94 3.94
N GLU A 52 0.15 10.23 5.03
CA GLU A 52 1.16 9.86 6.03
C GLU A 52 2.21 8.92 5.39
N VAL A 53 3.48 9.22 5.65
CA VAL A 53 4.63 8.50 5.09
C VAL A 53 4.72 7.09 5.68
N ILE A 54 4.86 6.11 4.80
CA ILE A 54 5.12 4.72 5.15
C ILE A 54 6.63 4.46 5.17
N ALA A 55 7.30 4.62 4.02
CA ALA A 55 8.74 4.42 3.84
C ALA A 55 9.23 4.99 2.49
N PRO A 56 10.55 5.12 2.26
CA PRO A 56 11.10 5.44 0.94
C PRO A 56 10.76 4.38 -0.12
N VAL A 57 10.67 4.77 -1.40
CA VAL A 57 10.35 3.83 -2.50
C VAL A 57 11.37 2.69 -2.65
N GLY A 58 12.61 2.90 -2.22
CA GLY A 58 13.63 1.85 -2.20
C GLY A 58 13.37 0.71 -1.22
N ASP A 59 12.54 0.91 -0.19
CA ASP A 59 12.25 -0.10 0.85
C ASP A 59 10.94 -0.86 0.59
N VAL A 60 10.87 -1.51 -0.58
CA VAL A 60 9.67 -2.25 -1.00
C VAL A 60 9.34 -3.39 -0.01
N ALA A 61 10.35 -4.09 0.49
CA ALA A 61 10.15 -5.21 1.41
C ALA A 61 9.63 -4.75 2.79
N GLY A 62 10.14 -3.63 3.31
CA GLY A 62 9.64 -3.00 4.52
C GLY A 62 8.18 -2.59 4.37
N VAL A 63 7.82 -1.92 3.27
CA VAL A 63 6.44 -1.53 3.00
C VAL A 63 5.51 -2.73 2.95
N VAL A 64 5.85 -3.80 2.20
CA VAL A 64 5.02 -5.01 2.12
C VAL A 64 4.74 -5.59 3.51
N ARG A 65 5.73 -5.61 4.41
CA ARG A 65 5.54 -6.07 5.80
C ARG A 65 4.58 -5.18 6.58
N VAL A 66 4.64 -3.86 6.40
CA VAL A 66 3.71 -2.92 7.04
C VAL A 66 2.29 -3.17 6.52
N LEU A 67 2.10 -3.28 5.20
CA LEU A 67 0.79 -3.53 4.58
C LEU A 67 0.19 -4.86 5.06
N ALA A 68 0.99 -5.92 5.09
CA ALA A 68 0.54 -7.23 5.56
C ALA A 68 0.09 -7.19 7.03
N ARG A 69 0.78 -6.44 7.89
CA ARG A 69 0.39 -6.25 9.30
C ARG A 69 -0.93 -5.50 9.43
N GLU A 70 -1.14 -4.42 8.67
CA GLU A 70 -2.39 -3.65 8.71
C GLU A 70 -3.59 -4.49 8.23
N LEU A 71 -3.41 -5.27 7.17
CA LEU A 71 -4.43 -6.18 6.66
C LEU A 71 -4.75 -7.31 7.66
N ALA A 72 -3.73 -7.90 8.28
CA ALA A 72 -3.89 -8.94 9.30
C ALA A 72 -4.61 -8.40 10.55
N ALA A 73 -4.30 -7.17 10.97
CA ALA A 73 -4.95 -6.48 12.08
C ALA A 73 -6.41 -6.08 11.81
N GLY A 74 -6.90 -6.25 10.58
CA GLY A 74 -8.25 -5.88 10.18
C GLY A 74 -8.45 -4.38 9.98
N ARG A 75 -7.38 -3.60 9.92
CA ARG A 75 -7.40 -2.14 9.79
C ARG A 75 -7.33 -1.71 8.33
N GLY A 76 -8.22 -2.22 7.48
CA GLY A 76 -8.26 -1.79 6.08
C GLY A 76 -8.39 -0.25 5.98
N ARG A 77 -7.56 0.37 5.13
CA ARG A 77 -7.52 1.83 4.92
C ARG A 77 -7.85 2.13 3.45
N ARG A 78 -8.84 2.99 3.21
CA ARG A 78 -9.29 3.38 1.87
C ARG A 78 -8.88 4.81 1.57
#